data_AF-A0A7Y7P668-F1
#
_entry.id   AF-A0A7Y7P668-F1
#
_cell.length_a   1.000
_cell.length_b   1.000
_cell.length_c   1.000
_cell.angle_alpha   90.00
_cell.angle_beta   90.00
_cell.angle_gamma   90.00
#
_symmetry.space_group_name_H-M   'P 1'
#
loop_
_entity.id
_entity.type
_entity.pdbx_description
1 polymer ?
#
loop_
_entity_poly.entity_id
_entity_poly.type
_entity_poly.pdbx_seq_one_letter_code
_entity_poly.pdbx_strand_id
1 'polypeptide(L)'
;MANTINVKQCDNELIILAYQGSASFELCRILSGNYNSVNVNINIYPGQFQGTLLLDGINIGLNGNYNIALAPGIYSLIGLCVDWGGPQACAFSLNGVGVSMITTGASIGLFAYTAPVTLTV
;
A
#
# COMPACT_ATOMS: atom_id res chain seq x y z
N MET A 1 12.36 9.62 11.43
CA MET A 1 13.14 8.99 10.31
C MET A 1 12.16 8.85 9.17
N ALA A 2 12.50 9.23 7.93
CA ALA A 2 11.52 9.11 6.84
C ALA A 2 11.35 7.63 6.48
N ASN A 3 10.14 7.10 6.55
CA ASN A 3 9.85 5.76 6.05
C ASN A 3 9.43 5.86 4.58
N THR A 4 9.77 4.87 3.78
CA THR A 4 9.32 4.81 2.38
C THR A 4 8.64 3.49 2.12
N ILE A 5 7.41 3.55 1.61
CA ILE A 5 6.75 2.41 1.00
C ILE A 5 7.05 2.46 -0.51
N ASN A 6 7.57 1.37 -1.06
CA ASN A 6 7.75 1.23 -2.51
C ASN A 6 6.76 0.19 -3.03
N VAL A 7 5.89 0.59 -3.95
CA VAL A 7 4.97 -0.31 -4.65
C VAL A 7 5.50 -0.50 -6.05
N LYS A 8 5.86 -1.75 -6.38
CA LYS A 8 6.38 -2.15 -7.69
C LYS A 8 5.40 -2.97 -8.51
N GLN A 9 4.37 -3.49 -7.85
CA GLN A 9 3.39 -4.36 -8.49
C GLN A 9 2.06 -4.24 -7.75
N CYS A 10 1.01 -3.98 -8.53
CA CYS A 10 -0.37 -3.98 -8.09
C CYS A 10 -1.20 -4.24 -9.35
N ASP A 11 -1.85 -5.39 -9.41
CA ASP A 11 -2.93 -5.68 -10.35
C ASP A 11 -4.24 -5.58 -9.58
N ASN A 12 -5.19 -4.87 -10.17
CA ASN A 12 -6.46 -4.38 -9.63
C ASN A 12 -6.31 -3.33 -8.53
N GLU A 13 -6.03 -3.74 -7.29
CA GLU A 13 -6.09 -2.84 -6.16
C GLU A 13 -5.17 -3.23 -5.01
N LEU A 14 -4.45 -2.24 -4.48
CA LEU A 14 -3.66 -2.31 -3.25
C LEU A 14 -4.11 -1.20 -2.30
N ILE A 15 -4.52 -1.58 -1.11
CA ILE A 15 -4.83 -0.67 0.00
C ILE A 15 -3.79 -0.90 1.10
N ILE A 16 -3.17 0.17 1.59
CA ILE A 16 -2.23 0.10 2.70
C ILE A 16 -2.79 0.88 3.88
N LEU A 17 -2.92 0.19 5.01
CA LEU A 17 -3.43 0.75 6.26
C LEU A 17 -2.31 0.82 7.30
N ALA A 18 -2.26 1.93 8.04
CA ALA A 18 -1.52 2.02 9.29
C ALA A 18 -2.50 2.15 10.45
N TYR A 19 -2.28 1.44 11.55
CA TYR A 19 -3.15 1.53 12.71
C TYR A 19 -2.36 1.44 14.02
N GLN A 20 -2.94 2.02 15.06
CA GLN A 20 -2.51 1.93 16.45
C GLN A 20 -3.75 1.80 17.34
N GLY A 21 -3.57 1.61 18.66
CA GLY A 21 -4.69 1.28 19.56
C GLY A 21 -5.87 2.27 19.56
N SER A 22 -5.69 3.50 19.10
CA SER A 22 -6.72 4.55 19.10
C SER A 22 -7.21 4.99 17.71
N ALA A 23 -6.55 4.56 16.62
CA ALA A 23 -6.87 5.05 15.28
C ALA A 23 -6.34 4.13 14.18
N SER A 24 -7.01 4.17 13.02
CA SER A 24 -6.55 3.59 11.76
C SER A 24 -6.56 4.64 10.67
N PHE A 25 -5.64 4.49 9.71
CA PHE A 25 -5.41 5.42 8.62
C PHE A 25 -5.21 4.61 7.33
N GLU A 26 -6.04 4.87 6.33
CA GLU A 26 -5.79 4.39 4.97
C GLU A 26 -4.74 5.28 4.34
N LEU A 27 -3.49 4.85 4.34
CA LEU A 27 -2.39 5.65 3.82
C LEU A 27 -2.54 5.84 2.32
N CYS A 28 -2.72 4.74 1.59
CA CYS A 28 -2.94 4.80 0.17
C CYS A 28 -3.90 3.72 -0.32
N ARG A 29 -4.54 4.04 -1.44
CA ARG A 29 -5.31 3.12 -2.26
C ARG A 29 -4.90 3.32 -3.70
N ILE A 30 -4.27 2.29 -4.26
CA ILE A 30 -3.71 2.29 -5.60
C ILE A 30 -4.57 1.35 -6.43
N LEU A 31 -5.20 1.89 -7.46
CA LEU A 31 -5.88 1.13 -8.48
C LEU A 31 -4.91 0.97 -9.66
N SER A 32 -4.73 -0.23 -10.18
CA SER A 32 -3.85 -0.49 -11.33
C SER A 32 -4.41 -1.67 -12.11
N GLY A 33 -4.47 -1.58 -13.43
CA GLY A 33 -5.11 -2.60 -14.25
C GLY A 33 -4.11 -3.43 -15.03
N ASN A 34 -4.43 -4.71 -15.26
CA ASN A 34 -3.99 -5.47 -16.42
C ASN A 34 -2.48 -5.37 -16.76
N TYR A 35 -1.60 -5.69 -15.78
CA TYR A 35 -0.15 -5.67 -15.96
C TYR A 35 0.47 -4.30 -16.25
N ASN A 36 -0.25 -3.19 -15.98
CA ASN A 36 0.33 -1.86 -16.06
C ASN A 36 1.51 -1.74 -15.10
N SER A 37 2.53 -0.99 -15.53
CA SER A 37 3.70 -0.77 -14.69
C SER A 37 3.34 0.06 -13.45
N VAL A 38 3.85 -0.34 -12.30
CA VAL A 38 3.73 0.42 -11.05
C VAL A 38 5.13 0.68 -10.50
N ASN A 39 5.47 1.95 -10.30
CA ASN A 39 6.70 2.40 -9.68
C ASN A 39 6.40 3.61 -8.79
N VAL A 40 5.79 3.34 -7.64
CA VAL A 40 5.28 4.36 -6.73
C VAL A 40 6.08 4.31 -5.44
N ASN A 41 6.66 5.46 -5.06
CA ASN A 41 7.30 5.64 -3.76
C ASN A 41 6.43 6.56 -2.90
N ILE A 42 6.13 6.14 -1.68
CA ILE A 42 5.32 6.90 -0.74
C ILE A 42 6.18 7.16 0.50
N ASN A 43 6.59 8.40 0.68
CA ASN A 43 7.37 8.83 1.84
C ASN A 43 6.42 9.20 2.98
N ILE A 44 6.63 8.58 4.14
CA ILE A 44 5.89 8.88 5.36
C ILE A 44 6.76 9.80 6.21
N TYR A 45 6.22 10.97 6.55
CA TYR A 45 6.88 11.96 7.37
C TYR A 45 6.03 12.32 8.60
N PRO A 46 6.67 12.73 9.72
CA PRO A 46 5.97 13.22 10.89
C PRO A 46 5.04 14.41 10.57
N GLY A 47 3.75 14.28 10.89
CA GLY A 47 2.78 15.37 10.71
C GLY A 47 1.33 14.93 10.92
N GLN A 48 0.39 15.86 10.89
CA GLN A 48 -1.03 15.51 10.97
C GLN A 48 -1.48 14.81 9.68
N PHE A 49 -2.18 13.68 9.80
CA PHE A 49 -2.72 12.97 8.64
C PHE A 49 -3.68 13.85 7.84
N GLN A 50 -3.46 13.95 6.52
CA GLN A 50 -4.19 14.86 5.62
C GLN A 50 -5.21 14.14 4.74
N GLY A 51 -5.36 12.83 4.90
CA GLY A 51 -6.21 12.00 4.06
C GLY A 51 -5.41 10.99 3.24
N THR A 52 -6.15 10.11 2.60
CA THR A 52 -5.61 8.99 1.83
C THR A 52 -5.03 9.46 0.50
N LEU A 53 -3.88 8.88 0.13
CA LEU A 53 -3.35 8.99 -1.23
C LEU A 53 -4.11 8.03 -2.17
N LEU A 54 -4.90 8.60 -3.08
CA LEU A 54 -5.62 7.84 -4.11
C LEU A 54 -4.87 7.93 -5.44
N LEU A 55 -4.51 6.79 -6.02
CA LEU A 55 -3.87 6.71 -7.33
C LEU A 55 -4.67 5.81 -8.27
N ASP A 56 -4.92 6.28 -9.49
CA ASP A 56 -5.61 5.52 -10.53
C ASP A 56 -4.67 5.29 -11.72
N GLY A 57 -4.25 4.04 -11.86
CA GLY A 57 -3.44 3.51 -12.95
C GLY A 57 -4.16 2.41 -13.73
N ILE A 58 -5.49 2.36 -13.70
CA ILE A 58 -6.26 1.29 -14.38
C ILE A 58 -5.93 1.26 -15.88
N ASN A 59 -5.76 2.43 -16.50
CA ASN A 59 -5.55 2.55 -17.95
C ASN A 59 -4.13 3.02 -18.35
N ILE A 60 -3.33 3.50 -17.38
CA ILE A 60 -1.99 4.07 -17.61
C ILE A 60 -1.10 3.66 -16.43
N GLY A 61 0.15 3.25 -16.71
CA GLY A 61 1.12 2.91 -15.67
C GLY A 61 1.39 4.05 -14.69
N LEU A 62 1.65 3.71 -13.42
CA LEU A 62 1.92 4.65 -12.34
C LEU A 62 3.41 4.79 -12.10
N ASN A 63 3.91 6.02 -12.11
CA ASN A 63 5.28 6.33 -11.72
C ASN A 63 5.33 7.66 -10.96
N GLY A 64 5.85 7.66 -9.73
CA GLY A 64 5.94 8.90 -8.96
C GLY A 64 6.40 8.73 -7.52
N ASN A 65 6.75 9.87 -6.91
CA ASN A 65 7.05 9.99 -5.49
C ASN A 65 5.95 10.83 -4.82
N TYR A 66 5.37 10.31 -3.75
CA TYR A 66 4.28 10.94 -3.01
C TYR A 66 4.65 11.03 -1.54
N ASN A 67 4.01 11.94 -0.81
CA ASN A 67 4.29 12.16 0.60
C ASN A 67 2.99 12.04 1.40
N ILE A 68 3.05 11.37 2.55
CA ILE A 68 1.96 11.25 3.51
C ILE A 68 2.47 11.70 4.87
N ALA A 69 1.71 12.59 5.50
CA ALA A 69 1.94 12.96 6.90
C ALA A 69 1.28 11.93 7.82
N LEU A 70 1.99 11.44 8.83
CA LEU A 70 1.40 10.64 9.91
C LEU A 70 1.98 11.09 11.26
N ALA A 71 1.15 11.13 12.31
CA ALA A 71 1.60 11.65 13.60
C ALA A 71 2.72 10.74 14.15
N PRO A 72 3.74 11.30 14.83
CA PRO A 72 4.79 10.48 15.44
C PRO A 72 4.20 9.37 16.31
N GLY A 73 4.71 8.15 16.15
CA GLY A 73 4.16 6.99 16.84
C GLY A 73 4.62 5.67 16.26
N ILE A 74 4.22 4.59 16.94
CA ILE A 74 4.45 3.21 16.50
C ILE A 74 3.11 2.68 15.99
N TYR A 75 3.11 2.29 14.72
CA TYR A 75 1.94 1.75 14.03
C TYR A 75 2.22 0.33 13.55
N SER A 76 1.14 -0.42 13.41
CA SER A 76 1.09 -1.62 12.60
C SER A 76 0.69 -1.24 11.19
N LEU A 77 1.49 -1.66 10.21
CA LEU A 77 1.23 -1.51 8.78
C LEU A 77 0.70 -2.83 8.22
N ILE A 78 -0.39 -2.79 7.45
CA ILE A 78 -0.89 -3.93 6.68
C ILE A 78 -1.18 -3.52 5.24
N GLY A 79 -0.97 -4.44 4.30
CA GLY A 79 -1.43 -4.32 2.92
C GLY A 79 -2.59 -5.27 2.65
N LEU A 80 -3.55 -4.82 1.85
CA LEU A 80 -4.68 -5.59 1.34
C LEU A 80 -4.67 -5.51 -0.18
N CYS A 81 -4.73 -6.65 -0.86
CA CYS A 81 -4.77 -6.71 -2.31
C CYS A 81 -6.09 -7.31 -2.76
N VAL A 82 -6.84 -6.53 -3.54
CA VAL A 82 -8.18 -6.85 -3.98
C VAL A 82 -8.16 -7.05 -5.48
N ASP A 83 -8.75 -8.14 -5.94
CA ASP A 83 -8.92 -8.47 -7.34
C ASP A 83 -10.38 -8.28 -7.75
N TRP A 84 -10.63 -7.59 -8.86
CA TRP A 84 -11.96 -7.44 -9.44
C TRP A 84 -12.18 -8.33 -10.67
N GLY A 85 -11.21 -9.18 -10.97
CA GLY A 85 -11.14 -10.11 -12.09
C GLY A 85 -9.88 -9.87 -12.94
N GLY A 86 -9.26 -10.96 -13.40
CA GLY A 86 -8.12 -10.92 -14.31
C GLY A 86 -6.81 -11.31 -13.63
N PRO A 87 -5.69 -10.64 -13.96
CA PRO A 87 -4.39 -10.93 -13.34
C PRO A 87 -4.36 -10.61 -11.85
N GLN A 88 -3.60 -11.41 -11.10
CA GLN A 88 -3.40 -11.20 -9.67
C GLN A 88 -1.92 -11.05 -9.38
N ALA A 89 -1.51 -9.84 -9.03
CA ALA A 89 -0.20 -9.62 -8.44
C ALA A 89 -0.20 -8.40 -7.54
N CYS A 90 0.58 -8.48 -6.47
CA CYS A 90 0.66 -7.43 -5.49
C CYS A 90 1.95 -7.55 -4.71
N ALA A 91 2.74 -6.49 -4.68
CA ALA A 91 3.98 -6.46 -3.91
C ALA A 91 4.35 -5.02 -3.54
N PHE A 92 4.73 -4.85 -2.27
CA PHE A 92 5.33 -3.62 -1.78
C PHE A 92 6.46 -3.92 -0.78
N SER A 93 7.33 -2.93 -0.59
CA SER A 93 8.38 -2.96 0.43
C SER A 93 8.25 -1.77 1.37
N LEU A 94 8.66 -1.96 2.62
CA LEU A 94 8.85 -0.88 3.59
C LEU A 94 10.35 -0.69 3.82
N ASN A 95 10.85 0.53 3.59
CA ASN A 95 12.26 0.90 3.74
C ASN A 95 13.21 -0.04 2.97
N GLY A 96 12.80 -0.42 1.75
CA GLY A 96 13.55 -1.35 0.89
C GLY A 96 13.43 -2.83 1.26
N VAL A 97 12.76 -3.18 2.36
CA VAL A 97 12.51 -4.58 2.77
C VAL A 97 11.15 -5.02 2.24
N GLY A 98 11.12 -6.06 1.40
CA GLY A 98 9.88 -6.63 0.88
C GLY A 98 8.95 -7.12 2.00
N VAL A 99 7.66 -6.80 1.90
CA VAL A 99 6.65 -7.28 2.85
C VAL A 99 6.04 -8.57 2.30
N SER A 100 6.04 -9.62 3.12
CA SER A 100 5.50 -10.92 2.74
C SER A 100 3.98 -10.89 2.64
N MET A 101 3.47 -11.42 1.53
CA MET A 101 2.03 -11.58 1.27
C MET A 101 1.55 -12.97 1.72
N ILE A 102 0.37 -13.00 2.34
CA ILE A 102 -0.41 -14.19 2.66
C ILE A 102 -1.56 -14.26 1.66
N THR A 103 -1.60 -15.31 0.86
CA THR A 103 -2.65 -15.52 -0.14
C THR A 103 -3.87 -16.19 0.48
N THR A 104 -5.07 -15.75 0.12
CA THR A 104 -6.33 -16.34 0.56
C THR A 104 -6.81 -17.48 -0.35
N GLY A 105 -6.27 -17.56 -1.58
CA GLY A 105 -6.73 -18.47 -2.63
C GLY A 105 -7.97 -17.99 -3.39
N ALA A 106 -8.46 -16.78 -3.11
CA ALA A 106 -9.59 -16.19 -3.82
C ALA A 106 -9.19 -15.74 -5.24
N SER A 107 -10.02 -16.07 -6.23
CA SER A 107 -9.84 -15.61 -7.62
C SER A 107 -10.49 -14.24 -7.91
N ILE A 108 -11.32 -13.73 -7.00
CA ILE A 108 -11.94 -12.40 -7.00
C ILE A 108 -12.13 -11.99 -5.54
N GLY A 109 -11.99 -10.70 -5.22
CA GLY A 109 -12.08 -10.14 -3.88
C GLY A 109 -10.72 -10.03 -3.22
N LEU A 110 -10.65 -10.11 -1.89
CA LEU A 110 -9.38 -10.08 -1.16
C LEU A 110 -8.57 -11.36 -1.45
N PHE A 111 -7.59 -11.28 -2.35
CA PHE A 111 -6.77 -12.44 -2.76
C PHE A 111 -5.46 -12.55 -1.98
N ALA A 112 -4.95 -11.43 -1.44
CA ALA A 112 -3.76 -11.40 -0.60
C ALA A 112 -3.79 -10.27 0.43
N TYR A 113 -3.12 -10.49 1.56
CA TYR A 113 -2.91 -9.48 2.60
C TYR A 113 -1.56 -9.70 3.29
N THR A 114 -1.12 -8.79 4.15
CA THR A 114 0.12 -8.96 4.93
C THR A 114 -0.16 -9.20 6.40
N ALA A 115 0.73 -9.91 7.09
CA ALA A 115 0.80 -9.79 8.54
C ALA A 115 1.20 -8.34 8.93
N PRO A 116 0.87 -7.87 10.15
CA PRO A 116 1.30 -6.56 10.61
C PRO A 116 2.82 -6.39 10.61
N VAL A 117 3.31 -5.30 10.03
CA VAL A 117 4.72 -4.87 10.08
C VAL A 117 4.82 -3.59 10.89
N THR A 118 5.81 -3.50 11.78
CA THR A 118 6.03 -2.29 12.58
C THR A 118 6.48 -1.12 11.71
N LEU A 119 5.77 0.01 11.81
CA LEU A 119 6.12 1.30 11.24
C LEU A 119 6.35 2.30 12.39
N THR A 120 7.53 2.90 12.44
CA THR A 120 7.86 3.97 13.41
C THR A 120 8.04 5.28 12.68
N VAL A 121 7.13 6.23 12.87
CA VAL A 121 7.15 7.55 12.21
C VAL A 121 7.89 8.59 13.06
#